data_AF-A0A2V5PQ61-F1
#
_entry.id   AF-A0A2V5PQ61-F1
#
_cell.length_a   1.000
_cell.length_b   1.000
_cell.length_c   1.000
_cell.angle_alpha   90.00
_cell.angle_beta   90.00
_cell.angle_gamma   90.00
#
_symmetry.space_group_name_H-M   'P 1'
#
loop_
_entity.id
_entity.type
_entity.pdbx_description
1 polymer ?
#
loop_
_entity_poly.entity_id
_entity_poly.type
_entity_poly.pdbx_seq_one_letter_code
_entity_poly.pdbx_strand_id
1 'polypeptide(L)' 'MGKGWQDCVLMKEHQLRVVTEKSELDVKRGKLTVFIGGDVWRGLDELEQSRLNRQLEAMTLYSNILGDRIAAFA' A
#
# COMPACT_ATOMS: atom_id res chain seq x y z
N MET A 1 31.77 -8.11 -30.73
CA MET A 1 31.00 -6.98 -30.17
C MET A 1 29.89 -7.57 -29.30
N GLY A 2 30.22 -7.89 -28.04
CA GLY A 2 29.35 -8.66 -27.15
C GLY A 2 28.56 -7.75 -26.22
N LYS A 3 27.24 -7.83 -26.33
CA LYS A 3 26.19 -7.38 -25.39
C LYS A 3 26.62 -6.45 -24.24
N GLY A 4 26.68 -5.15 -24.53
CA GLY A 4 26.84 -4.08 -23.54
C GLY A 4 25.51 -3.45 -23.08
N TRP A 5 24.44 -4.24 -22.89
CA TRP A 5 23.11 -3.72 -22.54
C TRP A 5 22.29 -4.67 -21.64
N GLN A 6 22.89 -5.28 -20.62
CA GLN A 6 22.11 -6.01 -19.62
C GLN A 6 22.32 -5.52 -18.18
N ASP A 7 23.11 -4.47 -17.95
CA ASP A 7 23.36 -3.94 -16.60
C ASP A 7 22.38 -2.81 -16.21
N CYS A 8 21.38 -2.52 -17.06
CA CYS A 8 20.21 -1.71 -16.70
C CYS A 8 19.06 -2.62 -16.25
N VAL A 9 19.31 -3.56 -15.32
CA VAL A 9 18.20 -4.24 -14.63
C VAL A 9 17.65 -3.27 -13.59
N LEU A 10 16.87 -2.31 -14.08
CA LEU A 10 15.96 -1.51 -13.28
C LEU A 10 14.96 -2.50 -12.65
N MET A 11 15.16 -2.87 -11.37
CA MET A 11 14.29 -3.68 -10.49
C MET A 11 13.69 -4.98 -11.07
N LYS A 12 13.89 -6.13 -10.41
CA LYS A 12 13.30 -7.41 -10.87
C LYS A 12 11.77 -7.30 -10.95
N GLU A 13 11.13 -7.97 -11.90
CA GLU A 13 9.66 -7.86 -12.10
C GLU A 13 8.85 -8.12 -10.83
N HIS A 14 9.25 -9.08 -10.01
CA HIS A 14 8.57 -9.36 -8.74
C HIS A 14 8.75 -8.24 -7.72
N GLN A 15 9.87 -7.54 -7.73
CA GLN A 15 10.10 -6.37 -6.89
C GLN A 15 9.23 -5.21 -7.36
N LEU A 16 9.12 -4.99 -8.68
CA LEU A 16 8.22 -3.99 -9.26
C LEU A 16 6.76 -4.22 -8.86
N ARG A 17 6.30 -5.49 -8.85
CA ARG A 17 4.96 -5.81 -8.36
C ARG A 17 4.74 -5.37 -6.91
N VAL A 18 5.71 -5.56 -6.01
CA VAL A 18 5.60 -5.15 -4.60
C VAL A 18 5.55 -3.63 -4.46
N VAL A 19 6.37 -2.90 -5.23
CA VAL A 19 6.36 -1.43 -5.21
C VAL A 19 5.03 -0.87 -5.72
N THR A 20 4.55 -1.39 -6.86
CA THR A 20 3.24 -1.01 -7.42
C THR A 20 2.12 -1.30 -6.44
N GLU A 21 2.11 -2.50 -5.86
CA GLU A 21 1.09 -2.91 -4.90
C GLU A 21 1.07 -2.00 -3.66
N LYS A 22 2.24 -1.65 -3.10
CA LYS A 22 2.32 -0.71 -1.98
C LYS A 22 1.75 0.66 -2.34
N SER A 23 2.13 1.19 -3.51
CA SER A 23 1.65 2.48 -4.00
C SER A 23 0.12 2.50 -4.12
N GLU A 24 -0.47 1.48 -4.74
CA GLU A 24 -1.92 1.37 -4.88
C GLU A 24 -2.63 1.24 -3.53
N LEU A 25 -2.05 0.46 -2.61
CA LEU A 25 -2.58 0.30 -1.25
C LEU A 25 -2.52 1.61 -0.47
N ASP A 26 -1.42 2.35 -0.55
CA ASP A 26 -1.25 3.64 0.13
C ASP A 26 -2.27 4.67 -0.36
N VAL A 27 -2.57 4.70 -1.66
CA VAL A 27 -3.63 5.55 -2.22
C VAL A 27 -5.00 5.16 -1.67
N LYS A 28 -5.33 3.86 -1.63
CA LYS A 28 -6.60 3.39 -1.06
C LYS A 28 -6.69 3.70 0.44
N ARG A 29 -5.60 3.49 1.18
CA ARG A 29 -5.51 3.76 2.63
C ARG A 29 -5.74 5.25 2.89
N GLY A 30 -5.08 6.13 2.14
CA GLY A 30 -5.25 7.58 2.27
C GLY A 30 -6.70 8.02 2.04
N LYS A 31 -7.38 7.47 1.03
CA LYS A 31 -8.81 7.74 0.80
C LYS A 31 -9.68 7.31 1.98
N LEU A 32 -9.42 6.14 2.56
CA LEU A 32 -10.14 5.65 3.74
C LEU A 32 -9.88 6.53 4.97
N THR A 33 -8.64 6.95 5.19
CA THR A 33 -8.29 7.89 6.27
C THR A 33 -9.05 9.21 6.14
N VAL A 34 -9.10 9.79 4.93
CA VAL A 34 -9.86 11.02 4.68
C VAL A 34 -11.36 10.80 4.93
N PHE A 35 -11.90 9.67 4.49
CA PHE A 35 -13.31 9.33 4.72
C PHE A 35 -13.64 9.24 6.21
N ILE A 36 -12.82 8.54 7.00
CA ILE A 36 -13.00 8.39 8.46
C ILE A 36 -12.93 9.74 9.20
N GLY A 37 -12.16 10.71 8.69
CA GLY A 37 -12.13 12.07 9.25
C GLY A 37 -13.35 12.95 8.93
N GLY A 38 -14.19 12.54 7.98
CA GLY A 38 -15.31 13.33 7.46
C GLY A 38 -16.62 13.21 8.25
N ASP A 39 -17.59 14.08 7.91
CA ASP A 39 -18.92 14.09 8.54
C ASP A 39 -19.74 12.83 8.28
N VAL A 40 -19.60 12.24 7.08
CA VAL A 40 -20.37 11.04 6.71
C VAL A 40 -20.04 9.87 7.64
N TRP A 41 -18.76 9.69 7.99
CA TRP A 41 -18.34 8.63 8.90
C TRP A 41 -18.97 8.79 10.30
N ARG A 42 -19.09 10.03 10.80
CA ARG A 42 -19.72 10.32 12.10
C ARG A 42 -21.19 9.90 12.17
N GLY A 43 -21.88 9.82 11.03
CA GLY A 43 -23.28 9.42 10.93
C GLY A 43 -23.50 7.92 10.77
N LEU A 44 -22.44 7.11 10.61
CA LEU A 44 -22.55 5.66 10.49
C LEU A 44 -22.82 5.01 11.85
N ASP A 45 -23.45 3.84 11.84
CA ASP A 45 -23.60 3.04 13.06
C ASP A 45 -22.22 2.56 13.58
N GLU A 46 -22.14 2.28 14.88
CA GLU A 46 -20.89 1.93 15.55
C GLU A 46 -20.23 0.67 14.97
N LEU A 47 -21.01 -0.31 14.49
CA LEU A 47 -20.46 -1.52 13.91
C LEU A 47 -19.81 -1.23 12.56
N GLU A 48 -20.40 -0.35 11.76
CA GLU A 48 -19.79 0.07 10.50
C GLU A 48 -18.53 0.92 10.72
N GLN A 49 -18.55 1.84 11.68
CA GLN A 49 -17.34 2.57 12.08
C GLN A 49 -16.23 1.61 12.52
N SER A 50 -16.57 0.57 13.29
CA SER A 50 -15.63 -0.46 13.73
C SER A 50 -15.04 -1.24 12.55
N ARG A 51 -15.85 -1.62 11.55
CA ARG A 51 -15.37 -2.31 10.35
C ARG A 51 -14.40 -1.46 9.54
N LEU A 52 -14.71 -0.18 9.34
CA LEU A 52 -13.85 0.75 8.60
C LEU A 52 -12.51 1.00 9.31
N ASN A 53 -12.53 1.12 10.65
CA ASN A 53 -11.30 1.24 11.43
C ASN A 53 -10.42 -0.02 11.31
N ARG A 54 -11.02 -1.22 11.45
CA ARG A 54 -10.30 -2.49 11.26
C ARG A 54 -9.75 -2.65 9.84
N GLN A 55 -10.48 -2.18 8.83
CA GLN A 55 -9.99 -2.13 7.46
C GLN A 55 -8.76 -1.20 7.36
N LEU A 56 -8.80 0.00 7.94
CA LEU A 56 -7.69 0.93 7.94
C LEU A 56 -6.45 0.35 8.65
N GLU A 57 -6.65 -0.30 9.79
CA GLU A 57 -5.58 -1.01 10.52
C GLU A 57 -4.93 -2.09 9.66
N ALA A 58 -5.73 -2.95 9.03
CA ALA A 58 -5.24 -4.02 8.16
C ALA A 58 -4.46 -3.48 6.95
N MET A 59 -4.96 -2.42 6.30
CA MET A 59 -4.27 -1.75 5.20
C MET A 59 -2.96 -1.10 5.65
N THR A 60 -2.92 -0.56 6.86
CA THR A 60 -1.71 0.03 7.45
C THR A 60 -0.65 -1.04 7.70
N LEU A 61 -1.03 -2.12 8.38
CA LEU A 61 -0.14 -3.26 8.62
C LEU A 61 0.38 -3.83 7.29
N TYR A 62 -0.49 -3.99 6.30
CA TYR A 62 -0.08 -4.54 5.01
C TYR A 62 0.90 -3.62 4.27
N SER A 63 0.66 -2.31 4.26
CA SER A 63 1.58 -1.34 3.66
C SER A 63 2.95 -1.34 4.36
N ASN A 64 2.99 -1.49 5.68
CA ASN A 64 4.24 -1.60 6.43
C ASN A 64 5.02 -2.86 6.03
N ILE A 65 4.35 -4.02 5.94
CA ILE A 65 4.96 -5.27 5.46
C ILE A 65 5.52 -5.11 4.04
N LEU A 66 4.80 -4.45 3.14
CA LEU A 66 5.30 -4.16 1.79
C LEU A 66 6.51 -3.22 1.83
N GLY A 67 6.52 -2.24 2.74
CA GLY A 67 7.68 -1.36 2.99
C GLY A 67 8.92 -2.13 3.43
N ASP A 68 8.77 -3.05 4.39
CA ASP A 68 9.86 -3.91 4.87
C ASP A 68 10.39 -4.81 3.74
N ARG A 69 9.50 -5.35 2.90
CA ARG A 69 9.89 -6.12 1.71
C ARG A 69 10.69 -5.29 0.72
N ILE A 70 10.28 -4.06 0.45
CA ILE A 70 10.97 -3.14 -0.47
C ILE A 70 12.35 -2.76 0.09
N ALA A 71 12.45 -2.51 1.39
CA ALA A 71 13.71 -2.20 2.06
C ALA A 71 14.74 -3.35 1.96
N ALA A 72 14.27 -4.58 1.78
CA ALA A 72 15.11 -5.77 1.60
C ALA A 72 15.54 -6.02 0.14
N PHE A 73 15.16 -5.17 -0.82
CA PHE A 73 15.60 -5.31 -2.21
C PHE A 73 17.07 -4.85 -2.36
N ALA A 74 17.97 -5.82 -2.59
CA ALA A 74 19.37 -5.60 -2.95
C ALA A 74 19.54 -5.34 -4.46
#